data_AF-A0A6C0E4W7-F1
#
_entry.id   AF-A0A6C0E4W7-F1
#
_cell.length_a   1.000
_cell.length_b   1.000
_cell.length_c   1.000
_cell.angle_alpha   90.00
_cell.angle_beta   90.00
_cell.angle_gamma   90.00
#
_symmetry.space_group_name_H-M   'P 1'
#
loop_
_entity.id
_entity.type
_entity.pdbx_description
1 polymer ?
#
loop_
_entity_poly.entity_id
_entity_poly.type
_entity_poly.pdbx_seq_one_letter_code
_entity_poly.pdbx_strand_id
1 'polypeptide(L)'
;MVFVGFVGFYIHSKIFLYLFNIILIPMFNILVLQIEDRSDDNFLNGNMQLNKKICNENKIQYKFLYKSQDNVPPYWAKVFEIDRILNDNSNIDYIFWLDSDAFFLNFDKNKLIGFLDKNSGYSMIITKDPPPWKMNFNAGSFIVKNDSYSREIFSYWKSLYNPNNWWIEDNKWKTDKPYAGNDYEQGAFATKILTNNKYSTHIKTVPYYILNNTSCTENTNETIVTHLAGRIKDPNIIAKCKNVLYSQNYHGIYFILFLFLFLLIIIFCYCYNKKMKKYIHKLFVFYKKNT
;
A
#
# COMPACT_ATOMS: atom_id res chain seq x y z
N MET A 1 -38.62 -26.27 51.27
CA MET A 1 -37.23 -25.86 51.55
C MET A 1 -36.50 -25.86 50.22
N VAL A 2 -36.15 -24.68 49.73
CA VAL A 2 -35.74 -24.42 48.34
C VAL A 2 -34.22 -24.63 48.20
N PHE A 3 -33.81 -25.51 47.30
CA PHE A 3 -32.44 -25.65 46.82
C PHE A 3 -32.30 -24.85 45.52
N VAL A 4 -31.74 -23.65 45.60
CA VAL A 4 -31.20 -22.92 44.44
C VAL A 4 -29.90 -22.31 44.90
N GLY A 5 -28.77 -22.83 44.42
CA GLY A 5 -27.45 -22.39 44.84
C GLY A 5 -26.37 -22.70 43.82
N PHE A 6 -25.84 -21.62 43.24
CA PHE A 6 -24.49 -21.47 42.68
C PHE A 6 -24.11 -22.25 41.40
N VAL A 7 -24.45 -21.68 40.24
CA VAL A 7 -23.71 -21.86 38.97
C VAL A 7 -23.32 -20.50 38.33
N GLY A 8 -23.39 -19.39 39.09
CA GLY A 8 -23.46 -18.05 38.50
C GLY A 8 -22.22 -17.15 38.49
N PHE A 9 -21.01 -17.59 38.88
CA PHE A 9 -19.93 -16.62 39.18
C PHE A 9 -18.54 -16.87 38.58
N TYR A 10 -18.38 -17.74 37.58
CA TYR A 10 -17.05 -17.99 36.97
C TYR A 10 -16.89 -17.54 35.51
N ILE A 11 -17.93 -16.98 34.87
CA ILE A 11 -17.90 -16.56 33.46
C ILE A 11 -17.60 -15.06 33.29
N HIS A 12 -17.59 -14.26 34.35
CA HIS A 12 -17.43 -12.80 34.24
C HIS A 12 -15.99 -12.27 34.24
N SER A 13 -14.96 -13.04 34.62
CA SER A 13 -13.58 -12.49 34.68
C SER A 13 -12.82 -12.57 33.36
N LYS A 14 -13.11 -13.54 32.47
CA LYS A 14 -12.42 -13.65 31.17
C LYS A 14 -12.95 -12.71 30.09
N ILE A 15 -14.25 -12.36 30.15
CA ILE A 15 -14.85 -11.39 29.20
C ILE A 15 -14.42 -9.96 29.55
N PHE A 16 -14.21 -9.65 30.84
CA PHE A 16 -13.75 -8.33 31.28
C PHE A 16 -12.29 -8.04 30.89
N LEU A 17 -11.42 -9.06 30.84
CA LEU A 17 -10.04 -8.93 30.35
C LEU A 17 -9.93 -8.80 28.83
N TYR A 18 -10.93 -9.27 28.07
CA TYR A 18 -11.00 -9.04 26.62
C TYR A 18 -11.49 -7.64 26.25
N LEU A 19 -12.30 -7.02 27.11
CA LEU A 19 -12.82 -5.67 26.90
C LEU A 19 -11.86 -4.55 27.32
N PHE A 20 -10.86 -4.83 28.17
CA PHE A 20 -9.88 -3.84 28.63
C PHE A 20 -8.53 -3.85 27.91
N ASN A 21 -8.28 -4.83 27.04
CA ASN A 21 -7.20 -4.77 26.05
C ASN A 21 -7.74 -4.28 24.70
N ILE A 22 -8.51 -3.18 24.71
CA ILE A 22 -8.54 -2.30 23.54
C ILE A 22 -7.14 -1.68 23.51
N ILE A 23 -6.19 -2.43 22.94
CA ILE A 23 -4.88 -1.92 22.56
C ILE A 23 -5.21 -0.71 21.71
N LEU A 24 -4.90 0.49 22.23
CA LEU A 24 -4.98 1.72 21.48
C LEU A 24 -3.99 1.56 20.32
N ILE A 25 -4.51 1.11 19.18
CA ILE A 25 -3.72 1.02 17.95
C ILE A 25 -3.28 2.45 17.66
N PRO A 26 -1.96 2.74 17.60
CA PRO A 26 -1.50 4.09 17.35
C PRO A 26 -2.10 4.61 16.05
N MET A 27 -2.81 5.73 16.13
CA MET A 27 -3.39 6.38 14.97
C MET A 27 -2.35 7.28 14.34
N PHE A 28 -1.58 6.75 13.41
CA PHE A 28 -0.63 7.55 12.63
C PHE A 28 -1.34 8.32 11.50
N ASN A 29 -1.05 9.61 11.39
CA ASN A 29 -1.36 10.45 10.25
C ASN A 29 -0.33 10.22 9.14
N ILE A 30 -0.68 9.36 8.20
CA ILE A 30 0.19 8.96 7.08
C ILE A 30 -0.18 9.75 5.83
N LEU A 31 0.82 10.31 5.16
CA LEU A 31 0.74 10.90 3.84
C LEU A 31 1.46 10.02 2.81
N VAL A 32 0.77 9.56 1.79
CA VAL A 32 1.38 8.98 0.59
C VAL A 32 1.61 10.08 -0.44
N LEU A 33 2.83 10.18 -0.96
CA LEU A 33 3.26 11.19 -1.93
C LEU A 33 3.75 10.54 -3.22
N GLN A 34 3.24 11.01 -4.36
CA GLN A 34 3.73 10.63 -5.70
C GLN A 34 3.88 11.88 -6.59
N ILE A 35 4.87 11.86 -7.48
CA ILE A 35 5.11 12.91 -8.48
C ILE A 35 5.22 12.25 -9.86
N GLU A 36 4.47 12.74 -10.84
CA GLU A 36 4.53 12.26 -12.23
C GLU A 36 4.06 13.32 -13.23
N ASP A 37 4.89 13.60 -14.23
CA ASP A 37 4.60 14.57 -15.30
C ASP A 37 4.22 13.90 -16.64
N ARG A 38 4.37 12.58 -16.77
CA ARG A 38 3.99 11.79 -17.95
C ARG A 38 2.49 11.46 -17.93
N SER A 39 1.67 12.40 -18.37
CA SER A 39 0.20 12.24 -18.41
C SER A 39 -0.28 11.24 -19.46
N ASP A 40 0.53 10.90 -20.45
CA ASP A 40 0.21 10.00 -21.57
C ASP A 40 0.42 8.51 -21.24
N ASP A 41 1.06 8.18 -20.12
CA ASP A 41 1.28 6.80 -19.70
C ASP A 41 0.09 6.24 -18.91
N ASN A 42 -0.80 5.54 -19.62
CA ASN A 42 -1.99 4.90 -19.04
C ASN A 42 -1.66 3.89 -17.93
N PHE A 43 -0.49 3.25 -17.94
CA PHE A 43 -0.12 2.28 -16.93
C PHE A 43 0.28 2.96 -15.62
N LEU A 44 1.17 3.95 -15.70
CA LEU A 44 1.59 4.74 -14.53
C LEU A 44 0.41 5.46 -13.90
N ASN A 45 -0.44 6.08 -14.72
CA ASN A 45 -1.68 6.70 -14.28
C ASN A 45 -2.59 5.69 -13.56
N GLY A 46 -2.73 4.48 -14.10
CA GLY A 46 -3.49 3.40 -13.47
C GLY A 46 -2.96 3.04 -12.07
N ASN A 47 -1.64 2.94 -11.90
CA ASN A 47 -1.01 2.64 -10.60
C ASN A 47 -1.27 3.74 -9.58
N MET A 48 -1.11 5.01 -9.97
CA MET A 48 -1.36 6.15 -9.09
C MET A 48 -2.83 6.26 -8.69
N GLN A 49 -3.76 5.99 -9.61
CA GLN A 49 -5.20 5.95 -9.28
C GLN A 49 -5.54 4.81 -8.32
N LEU A 50 -4.88 3.64 -8.48
CA LEU A 50 -5.02 2.54 -7.53
C LEU A 50 -4.52 2.95 -6.13
N ASN A 51 -3.32 3.53 -6.03
CA ASN A 51 -2.77 3.99 -4.76
C ASN A 51 -3.69 5.03 -4.10
N LYS A 52 -4.20 5.99 -4.87
CA LYS A 52 -5.18 6.98 -4.40
C LYS A 52 -6.45 6.32 -3.87
N LYS A 53 -7.00 5.33 -4.58
CA LYS A 53 -8.17 4.56 -4.16
C LYS A 53 -7.90 3.85 -2.83
N ILE A 54 -6.81 3.11 -2.73
CA ILE A 54 -6.39 2.40 -1.51
C ILE A 54 -6.25 3.38 -0.34
N CYS A 55 -5.61 4.54 -0.56
CA CYS A 55 -5.44 5.55 0.49
C CYS A 55 -6.79 6.08 0.98
N ASN A 56 -7.70 6.41 0.06
CA ASN A 56 -9.04 6.91 0.39
C ASN A 56 -9.85 5.88 1.20
N GLU A 57 -9.86 4.63 0.76
CA GLU A 57 -10.57 3.52 1.44
C GLU A 57 -10.03 3.28 2.86
N ASN A 58 -8.75 3.59 3.09
CA ASN A 58 -8.07 3.38 4.36
C ASN A 58 -7.90 4.67 5.18
N LYS A 59 -8.49 5.81 4.77
CA LYS A 59 -8.33 7.10 5.46
C LYS A 59 -6.85 7.47 5.66
N ILE A 60 -6.04 7.28 4.62
CA ILE A 60 -4.65 7.71 4.51
C ILE A 60 -4.63 8.92 3.58
N GLN A 61 -3.87 9.96 3.92
CA GLN A 61 -3.78 11.13 3.07
C GLN A 61 -3.01 10.77 1.79
N TYR A 62 -3.46 11.25 0.64
CA TYR A 62 -2.80 11.03 -0.64
C TYR A 62 -2.57 12.37 -1.33
N LYS A 63 -1.32 12.67 -1.66
CA LYS A 63 -0.94 13.87 -2.40
C LYS A 63 -0.26 13.46 -3.70
N PHE A 64 -0.87 13.84 -4.80
CA PHE A 64 -0.28 13.76 -6.13
C PHE A 64 0.19 15.14 -6.55
N LEU A 65 1.41 15.20 -7.10
CA LEU A 65 1.92 16.40 -7.75
C LEU A 65 2.25 16.06 -9.20
N TYR A 66 1.84 16.92 -10.12
CA TYR A 66 2.24 16.78 -11.52
C TYR A 66 3.75 17.05 -11.69
N LYS A 67 4.29 18.00 -10.93
CA LYS A 67 5.71 18.36 -10.90
C LYS A 67 6.09 18.93 -9.54
N SER A 68 7.39 18.96 -9.23
CA SER A 68 7.89 19.72 -8.09
C SER A 68 7.65 21.22 -8.27
N GLN A 69 7.53 21.92 -7.15
CA GLN A 69 7.53 23.37 -7.09
C GLN A 69 8.93 23.95 -7.30
N ASP A 70 9.99 23.14 -7.14
CA ASP A 70 11.37 23.52 -7.42
C ASP A 70 11.76 23.15 -8.86
N ASN A 71 12.62 23.98 -9.47
CA ASN A 71 13.16 23.72 -10.80
C ASN A 71 14.33 22.72 -10.72
N VAL A 72 14.00 21.45 -10.46
CA VAL A 72 14.96 20.36 -10.31
C VAL A 72 14.58 19.19 -11.22
N PRO A 73 15.55 18.30 -11.56
CA PRO A 73 15.26 17.07 -12.28
C PRO A 73 14.21 16.21 -11.56
N PRO A 74 13.39 15.42 -12.29
CA PRO A 74 12.34 14.58 -11.70
C PRO A 74 12.84 13.64 -10.59
N TYR A 75 14.08 13.16 -10.71
CA TYR A 75 14.74 12.32 -9.70
C TYR A 75 14.89 13.04 -8.34
N TRP A 76 15.26 14.32 -8.36
CA TRP A 76 15.47 15.14 -7.16
C TRP A 76 14.19 15.75 -6.60
N ALA A 77 13.14 15.87 -7.41
CA ALA A 77 11.84 16.44 -7.03
C ALA A 77 11.33 15.90 -5.69
N LYS A 78 11.39 14.58 -5.48
CA LYS A 78 10.93 13.93 -4.25
C LYS A 78 11.64 14.42 -2.99
N VAL A 79 12.95 14.68 -3.07
CA VAL A 79 13.76 15.15 -1.94
C VAL A 79 13.31 16.54 -1.52
N PHE A 80 13.15 17.43 -2.51
CA PHE A 80 12.75 18.82 -2.29
C PHE A 80 11.31 18.93 -1.75
N GLU A 81 10.37 18.15 -2.29
CA GLU A 81 8.98 18.16 -1.83
C GLU A 81 8.82 17.57 -0.43
N ILE A 82 9.54 16.49 -0.11
CA ILE A 82 9.49 15.89 1.23
C ILE A 82 10.11 16.83 2.27
N ASP A 83 11.25 17.45 1.97
CA ASP A 83 11.88 18.48 2.83
C ASP A 83 10.87 19.62 3.14
N ARG A 84 10.17 20.11 2.13
CA ARG A 84 9.11 21.13 2.29
C ARG A 84 7.98 20.64 3.18
N ILE A 85 7.45 19.44 2.92
CA ILE A 85 6.31 18.88 3.69
C ILE A 85 6.70 18.67 5.16
N LEU A 86 7.89 18.12 5.42
CA LEU A 86 8.40 17.95 6.78
C LEU A 86 8.40 19.30 7.51
N ASN A 87 8.90 20.35 6.87
CA ASN A 87 8.99 21.67 7.48
C ASN A 87 7.63 22.36 7.69
N ASP A 88 6.69 22.22 6.76
CA ASP A 88 5.44 22.97 6.76
C ASP A 88 4.29 22.28 7.51
N ASN A 89 4.33 20.95 7.71
CA ASN A 89 3.18 20.18 8.18
C ASN A 89 3.48 19.40 9.46
N SER A 90 3.20 19.99 10.61
CA SER A 90 3.36 19.33 11.92
C SER A 90 2.37 18.18 12.17
N ASN A 91 1.29 18.08 11.40
CA ASN A 91 0.21 17.11 11.62
C ASN A 91 0.43 15.76 10.93
N ILE A 92 1.49 15.61 10.14
CA ILE A 92 1.84 14.36 9.45
C ILE A 92 2.87 13.63 10.30
N ASP A 93 2.59 12.37 10.66
CA ASP A 93 3.52 11.53 11.41
C ASP A 93 4.50 10.82 10.48
N TYR A 94 4.02 10.36 9.32
CA TYR A 94 4.82 9.65 8.33
C TYR A 94 4.49 10.08 6.91
N ILE A 95 5.53 10.23 6.09
CA ILE A 95 5.44 10.41 4.64
C ILE A 95 5.91 9.11 3.99
N PHE A 96 5.06 8.51 3.16
CA PHE A 96 5.36 7.33 2.37
C PHE A 96 5.54 7.77 0.91
N TRP A 97 6.79 7.76 0.45
CA TRP A 97 7.13 8.05 -0.93
C TRP A 97 6.92 6.81 -1.81
N LEU A 98 6.32 7.01 -3.00
CA LEU A 98 6.25 6.00 -4.06
C LEU A 98 6.55 6.63 -5.43
N ASP A 99 7.42 6.01 -6.21
CA ASP A 99 7.53 6.28 -7.64
C ASP A 99 6.23 5.87 -8.35
N SER A 100 5.97 6.43 -9.53
CA SER A 100 4.72 6.20 -10.28
C SER A 100 4.55 4.77 -10.80
N ASP A 101 5.65 4.01 -10.87
CA ASP A 101 5.68 2.59 -11.18
C ASP A 101 5.71 1.70 -9.93
N ALA A 102 5.51 2.29 -8.75
CA ALA A 102 5.29 1.60 -7.49
C ALA A 102 3.83 1.69 -7.03
N PHE A 103 3.32 0.59 -6.49
CA PHE A 103 1.95 0.52 -5.98
C PHE A 103 1.81 -0.44 -4.81
N PHE A 104 0.78 -0.21 -4.00
CA PHE A 104 0.45 -1.11 -2.90
C PHE A 104 -0.09 -2.44 -3.41
N LEU A 105 0.42 -3.54 -2.87
CA LEU A 105 -0.04 -4.89 -3.18
C LEU A 105 -0.66 -5.52 -1.93
N ASN A 106 -1.91 -5.98 -2.02
CA ASN A 106 -2.65 -6.58 -0.88
C ASN A 106 -2.64 -5.68 0.36
N PHE A 107 -3.00 -4.41 0.18
CA PHE A 107 -2.88 -3.40 1.23
C PHE A 107 -3.79 -3.69 2.43
N ASP A 108 -3.21 -3.66 3.62
CA ASP A 108 -3.90 -3.68 4.90
C ASP A 108 -3.33 -2.55 5.77
N LYS A 109 -4.19 -1.60 6.16
CA LYS A 109 -3.79 -0.47 7.00
C LYS A 109 -3.23 -0.90 8.35
N ASN A 110 -3.83 -1.90 8.99
CA ASN A 110 -3.39 -2.35 10.32
C ASN A 110 -2.00 -2.98 10.23
N LYS A 111 -1.74 -3.71 9.14
CA LYS A 111 -0.39 -4.23 8.85
C LYS A 111 0.61 -3.10 8.65
N LEU A 112 0.25 -2.04 7.91
CA LEU A 112 1.11 -0.86 7.78
C LEU A 112 1.36 -0.20 9.14
N ILE A 113 0.32 0.02 9.96
CA ILE A 113 0.48 0.61 11.29
C ILE A 113 1.37 -0.24 12.18
N GLY A 114 1.16 -1.56 12.24
CA GLY A 114 2.01 -2.47 13.00
C GLY A 114 3.46 -2.49 12.50
N PHE A 115 3.66 -2.34 11.19
CA PHE A 115 4.99 -2.18 10.61
C PHE A 115 5.65 -0.86 11.04
N LEU A 116 4.92 0.26 11.04
CA LEU A 116 5.42 1.56 11.48
C LEU A 116 5.73 1.56 12.99
N ASP A 117 4.84 0.99 13.80
CA ASP A 117 5.01 0.88 15.25
C ASP A 117 6.28 0.08 15.62
N LYS A 118 6.47 -1.09 14.98
CA LYS A 118 7.68 -1.92 15.12
C LYS A 118 8.97 -1.19 14.75
N ASN A 119 8.90 -0.19 13.87
CA ASN A 119 10.05 0.59 13.39
C ASN A 119 10.01 2.06 13.87
N SER A 120 9.22 2.38 14.89
CA SER A 120 8.97 3.74 15.37
C SER A 120 10.21 4.46 15.92
N GLY A 121 11.25 3.70 16.28
CA GLY A 121 12.56 4.21 16.71
C GLY A 121 13.46 4.73 15.58
N TYR A 122 13.04 4.58 14.31
CA TYR A 122 13.80 5.05 13.16
C TYR A 122 13.10 6.23 12.49
N SER A 123 13.91 7.18 12.01
CA SER A 123 13.44 8.38 11.31
C SER A 123 13.14 8.07 9.84
N MET A 124 13.80 7.08 9.27
CA MET A 124 13.54 6.65 7.89
C MET A 124 13.59 5.13 7.76
N ILE A 125 12.73 4.57 6.92
CA ILE A 125 12.68 3.14 6.60
C ILE A 125 12.87 3.00 5.09
N ILE A 126 13.90 2.25 4.69
CA ILE A 126 14.35 2.11 3.32
C ILE A 126 14.52 0.65 2.93
N THR A 127 14.70 0.40 1.64
CA THR A 127 15.15 -0.88 1.11
C THR A 127 16.42 -0.71 0.29
N LYS A 128 17.18 -1.80 0.16
CA LYS A 128 18.20 -1.93 -0.88
C LYS A 128 17.54 -2.12 -2.24
N ASP A 129 18.34 -2.01 -3.29
CA ASP A 129 17.94 -2.48 -4.61
C ASP A 129 17.61 -3.98 -4.60
N PRO A 130 16.63 -4.41 -5.41
CA PRO A 130 16.38 -5.83 -5.67
C PRO A 130 17.37 -6.34 -6.74
N PRO A 131 17.63 -7.65 -6.81
CA PRO A 131 18.40 -8.22 -7.91
C PRO A 131 17.77 -7.87 -9.29
N PRO A 132 18.59 -7.63 -10.33
CA PRO A 132 20.06 -7.77 -10.37
C PRO A 132 20.84 -6.54 -9.88
N TRP A 133 20.15 -5.46 -9.52
CA TRP A 133 20.78 -4.24 -9.01
C TRP A 133 21.32 -4.46 -7.59
N LYS A 134 22.29 -3.63 -7.17
CA LYS A 134 23.10 -3.89 -5.96
C LYS A 134 23.33 -2.65 -5.08
N MET A 135 22.63 -1.54 -5.31
CA MET A 135 22.81 -0.38 -4.43
C MET A 135 22.23 -0.65 -3.04
N ASN A 136 22.85 -0.03 -2.03
CA ASN A 136 22.41 -0.12 -0.64
C ASN A 136 21.13 0.68 -0.36
N PHE A 137 20.58 1.37 -1.36
CA PHE A 137 19.36 2.14 -1.27
C PHE A 137 18.65 2.15 -2.62
N ASN A 138 17.32 1.97 -2.58
CA ASN A 138 16.42 2.24 -3.69
C ASN A 138 15.54 3.45 -3.36
N ALA A 139 15.51 4.44 -4.25
CA ALA A 139 14.79 5.70 -4.04
C ALA A 139 13.35 5.67 -4.56
N GLY A 140 12.86 4.51 -5.03
CA GLY A 140 11.52 4.40 -5.59
C GLY A 140 10.42 4.15 -4.58
N SER A 141 10.77 3.74 -3.36
CA SER A 141 9.80 3.56 -2.27
C SER A 141 10.51 3.56 -0.92
N PHE A 142 10.06 4.44 -0.02
CA PHE A 142 10.57 4.55 1.34
C PHE A 142 9.58 5.29 2.23
N ILE A 143 9.79 5.18 3.55
CA ILE A 143 8.95 5.85 4.55
C ILE A 143 9.82 6.78 5.39
N VAL A 144 9.32 7.97 5.68
CA VAL A 144 9.98 9.01 6.46
C VAL A 144 9.07 9.38 7.62
N LYS A 145 9.56 9.29 8.86
CA LYS A 145 8.90 9.80 10.04
C LYS A 145 9.10 11.31 10.12
N ASN A 146 8.09 12.08 10.49
CA ASN A 146 8.24 13.52 10.68
C ASN A 146 8.85 13.83 12.06
N ASP A 147 10.18 13.73 12.16
CA ASP A 147 10.93 14.09 13.34
C ASP A 147 12.13 15.00 12.99
N SER A 148 12.89 15.39 14.01
CA SER A 148 14.05 16.26 13.84
C SER A 148 15.13 15.65 12.94
N TYR A 149 15.40 14.35 13.08
CA TYR A 149 16.45 13.68 12.31
C TYR A 149 16.07 13.54 10.84
N SER A 150 14.80 13.26 10.53
CA SER A 150 14.31 13.27 9.14
C SER A 150 14.49 14.63 8.49
N ARG A 151 14.20 15.73 9.21
CA ARG A 151 14.42 17.10 8.70
C ARG A 151 15.90 17.34 8.42
N GLU A 152 16.79 16.92 9.32
CA GLU A 152 18.23 17.01 9.10
C GLU A 152 18.72 16.16 7.93
N ILE A 153 18.21 14.93 7.79
CA ILE A 153 18.54 14.02 6.68
C ILE A 153 18.12 14.64 5.36
N PHE A 154 16.89 15.14 5.25
CA PHE A 154 16.37 15.72 4.00
C PHE A 154 17.01 17.07 3.67
N SER A 155 17.28 17.90 4.67
CA SER A 155 18.04 19.14 4.48
C SER A 155 19.45 18.85 3.95
N TYR A 156 20.14 17.86 4.53
CA TYR A 156 21.45 17.45 4.03
C TYR A 156 21.36 16.81 2.65
N TRP A 157 20.40 15.92 2.40
CA TRP A 157 20.20 15.28 1.10
C TRP A 157 19.99 16.31 0.00
N LYS A 158 19.12 17.28 0.24
CA LYS A 158 18.86 18.41 -0.65
C LYS A 158 20.12 19.22 -0.92
N SER A 159 20.98 19.42 0.08
CA SER A 159 22.26 20.14 -0.08
C SER A 159 23.28 19.42 -0.98
N LEU A 160 23.09 18.12 -1.24
CA LEU A 160 23.94 17.34 -2.14
C LEU A 160 23.58 17.56 -3.62
N TYR A 161 22.41 18.13 -3.92
CA TYR A 161 22.03 18.46 -5.28
C TYR A 161 22.96 19.53 -5.87
N ASN A 162 23.61 19.22 -6.99
CA ASN A 162 24.43 20.16 -7.74
C ASN A 162 23.74 20.57 -9.05
N PRO A 163 23.15 21.77 -9.17
CA PRO A 163 22.44 22.19 -10.37
C PRO A 163 23.33 22.26 -11.61
N ASN A 164 24.65 22.45 -11.47
CA ASN A 164 25.58 22.54 -12.61
C ASN A 164 25.77 21.21 -13.34
N ASN A 165 25.36 20.09 -12.73
CA ASN A 165 25.45 18.76 -13.34
C ASN A 165 24.20 18.39 -14.16
N TRP A 166 23.24 19.31 -14.27
CA TRP A 166 21.97 19.08 -14.92
C TRP A 166 21.65 20.21 -15.90
N TRP A 167 21.18 19.85 -17.08
CA TRP A 167 20.70 20.80 -18.07
C TRP A 167 19.41 20.28 -18.72
N ILE A 168 18.70 21.18 -19.41
CA ILE A 168 17.52 20.82 -20.19
C ILE A 168 17.92 20.79 -21.66
N GLU A 169 17.62 19.68 -22.33
CA GLU A 169 17.79 19.49 -23.77
C GLU A 169 16.57 18.71 -24.29
N ASP A 170 15.95 19.20 -25.36
CA ASP A 170 14.69 18.66 -25.91
C ASP A 170 13.54 18.57 -24.88
N ASN A 171 13.39 19.61 -24.04
CA ASN A 171 12.43 19.66 -22.92
C ASN A 171 12.60 18.53 -21.89
N LYS A 172 13.78 17.90 -21.82
CA LYS A 172 14.08 16.85 -20.86
C LYS A 172 15.33 17.19 -20.07
N TRP A 173 15.30 16.88 -18.78
CA TRP A 173 16.48 16.94 -17.94
C TRP A 173 17.51 15.90 -18.39
N LYS A 174 18.74 16.34 -18.61
CA LYS A 174 19.90 15.51 -18.97
C LYS A 174 21.05 15.77 -18.01
N THR A 175 21.91 14.77 -17.91
CA THR A 175 23.17 14.80 -17.17
C THR A 175 24.17 13.87 -17.87
N ASP A 176 25.45 14.17 -17.78
CA ASP A 176 26.55 13.32 -18.25
C ASP A 176 27.01 12.32 -17.17
N LYS A 177 26.41 12.40 -15.98
CA LYS A 177 26.78 11.60 -14.82
C LYS A 177 26.17 10.20 -14.88
N PRO A 178 26.80 9.20 -14.23
CA PRO A 178 26.26 7.84 -14.21
C PRO A 178 24.84 7.81 -13.62
N TYR A 179 23.93 7.10 -14.30
CA TYR A 179 22.56 6.91 -13.85
C TYR A 179 22.51 6.32 -12.43
N ALA A 180 21.67 6.87 -11.56
CA ALA A 180 21.58 6.54 -10.14
C ALA A 180 22.90 6.71 -9.34
N GLY A 181 23.90 7.40 -9.91
CA GLY A 181 25.16 7.75 -9.25
C GLY A 181 25.02 8.90 -8.24
N ASN A 182 26.15 9.46 -7.79
CA ASN A 182 26.18 10.48 -6.73
C ASN A 182 25.46 11.78 -7.07
N ASP A 183 25.25 12.07 -8.36
CA ASP A 183 24.53 13.25 -8.83
C ASP A 183 23.03 13.02 -8.95
N TYR A 184 22.58 11.77 -8.79
CA TYR A 184 21.20 11.39 -8.57
C TYR A 184 20.93 11.29 -7.07
N GLU A 185 19.68 11.47 -6.68
CA GLU A 185 19.21 11.36 -5.31
C GLU A 185 19.56 9.99 -4.70
N GLN A 186 19.38 8.89 -5.46
CA GLN A 186 19.60 7.54 -4.97
C GLN A 186 21.07 7.28 -4.61
N GLY A 187 21.99 7.65 -5.50
CA GLY A 187 23.42 7.44 -5.26
C GLY A 187 23.97 8.41 -4.22
N ALA A 188 23.53 9.67 -4.22
CA ALA A 188 23.88 10.64 -3.18
C ALA A 188 23.51 10.12 -1.78
N PHE A 189 22.28 9.59 -1.63
CA PHE A 189 21.84 9.00 -0.37
C PHE A 189 22.70 7.80 0.04
N ALA A 190 22.93 6.88 -0.89
CA ALA A 190 23.71 5.68 -0.63
C ALA A 190 25.16 5.97 -0.21
N THR A 191 25.79 7.01 -0.76
CA THR A 191 27.22 7.28 -0.54
C THR A 191 27.51 8.37 0.49
N LYS A 192 26.56 9.26 0.78
CA LYS A 192 26.74 10.39 1.70
C LYS A 192 25.88 10.32 2.96
N ILE A 193 24.70 9.71 2.89
CA ILE A 193 23.78 9.62 4.03
C ILE A 193 23.96 8.30 4.76
N LEU A 194 23.92 7.17 4.03
CA LEU A 194 24.08 5.85 4.66
C LEU A 194 25.48 5.59 5.23
N THR A 195 26.49 6.31 4.75
CA THR A 195 27.88 6.22 5.24
C THR A 195 28.16 7.19 6.38
N ASN A 196 27.24 8.10 6.69
CA ASN A 196 27.40 9.09 7.75
C ASN A 196 26.78 8.56 9.05
N ASN A 197 27.64 8.29 10.05
CA ASN A 197 27.23 7.76 11.36
C ASN A 197 26.20 8.63 12.10
N LYS A 198 26.15 9.93 11.82
CA LYS A 198 25.12 10.82 12.38
C LYS A 198 23.71 10.43 11.91
N TYR A 199 23.57 9.93 10.69
CA TYR A 199 22.28 9.66 10.06
C TYR A 199 21.98 8.16 9.97
N SER A 200 22.98 7.34 9.69
CA SER A 200 22.80 5.90 9.45
C SER A 200 22.20 5.15 10.64
N THR A 201 22.46 5.61 11.88
CA THR A 201 21.87 5.05 13.10
C THR A 201 20.36 5.30 13.22
N HIS A 202 19.82 6.26 12.48
CA HIS A 202 18.39 6.63 12.46
C HIS A 202 17.65 6.06 11.25
N ILE A 203 18.32 5.26 10.42
CA ILE A 203 17.76 4.70 9.19
C ILE A 203 17.65 3.18 9.31
N LYS A 204 16.44 2.66 9.10
CA LYS A 204 16.19 1.22 9.04
C LYS A 204 16.22 0.73 7.60
N THR A 205 17.17 -0.14 7.28
CA THR A 205 17.07 -0.95 6.06
C THR A 205 16.26 -2.21 6.34
N VAL A 206 15.18 -2.42 5.57
CA VAL A 206 14.38 -3.65 5.57
C VAL A 206 14.63 -4.46 4.29
N PRO A 207 14.27 -5.75 4.25
CA PRO A 207 14.38 -6.54 3.02
C PRO A 207 13.62 -5.90 1.85
N TYR A 208 14.19 -5.95 0.64
CA TYR A 208 13.62 -5.27 -0.53
C TYR A 208 12.19 -5.71 -0.84
N TYR A 209 11.83 -6.98 -0.60
CA TYR A 209 10.51 -7.53 -0.91
C TYR A 209 9.37 -6.91 -0.08
N ILE A 210 9.67 -6.09 0.93
CA ILE A 210 8.67 -5.38 1.74
C ILE A 210 8.21 -4.10 1.05
N LEU A 211 9.13 -3.20 0.67
CA LEU A 211 8.80 -1.88 0.10
C LEU A 211 9.17 -1.75 -1.38
N ASN A 212 9.84 -2.72 -1.97
CA ASN A 212 10.47 -2.63 -3.28
C ASN A 212 10.44 -4.00 -4.00
N ASN A 213 9.33 -4.72 -3.89
CA ASN A 213 9.19 -6.03 -4.51
C ASN A 213 9.05 -5.88 -6.04
N THR A 214 9.83 -6.59 -6.84
CA THR A 214 9.77 -6.47 -8.31
C THR A 214 8.73 -7.38 -8.96
N SER A 215 7.97 -8.12 -8.16
CA SER A 215 6.99 -9.10 -8.63
C SER A 215 5.60 -8.77 -8.11
N CYS A 216 4.61 -9.04 -8.96
CA CYS A 216 3.19 -8.91 -8.61
C CYS A 216 2.59 -10.24 -8.17
N THR A 217 3.25 -11.35 -8.48
CA THR A 217 2.78 -12.72 -8.20
C THR A 217 3.63 -13.43 -7.15
N GLU A 218 4.91 -13.07 -7.05
CA GLU A 218 5.82 -13.58 -6.03
C GLU A 218 5.92 -12.54 -4.93
N ASN A 219 4.95 -12.57 -4.02
CA ASN A 219 4.90 -11.70 -2.85
C ASN A 219 4.91 -12.53 -1.58
N THR A 220 5.20 -11.87 -0.46
CA THR A 220 5.09 -12.46 0.86
C THR A 220 3.96 -11.80 1.62
N ASN A 221 3.55 -12.41 2.74
CA ASN A 221 2.64 -11.75 3.68
C ASN A 221 3.23 -10.47 4.29
N GLU A 222 4.51 -10.17 4.09
CA GLU A 222 5.17 -8.93 4.53
C GLU A 222 5.18 -7.85 3.45
N THR A 223 5.02 -8.21 2.16
CA THR A 223 5.05 -7.25 1.05
C THR A 223 3.97 -6.18 1.23
N ILE A 224 4.38 -4.91 1.13
CA ILE A 224 3.51 -3.74 1.18
C ILE A 224 3.46 -3.09 -0.21
N VAL A 225 4.62 -2.97 -0.86
CA VAL A 225 4.76 -2.29 -2.15
C VAL A 225 5.42 -3.21 -3.17
N THR A 226 4.85 -3.18 -4.37
CA THR A 226 5.48 -3.68 -5.59
C THR A 226 5.97 -2.49 -6.40
N HIS A 227 7.21 -2.56 -6.87
CA HIS A 227 7.89 -1.52 -7.65
C HIS A 227 8.45 -2.13 -8.93
N LEU A 228 8.00 -1.62 -10.08
CA LEU A 228 8.35 -2.14 -11.40
C LEU A 228 9.54 -1.41 -12.04
N ALA A 229 10.54 -1.07 -11.22
CA ALA A 229 11.74 -0.34 -11.60
C ALA A 229 12.36 -0.89 -12.90
N GLY A 230 12.39 -0.06 -13.95
CA GLY A 230 12.94 -0.42 -15.26
C GLY A 230 12.17 -1.52 -16.02
N ARG A 231 11.12 -2.08 -15.43
CA ARG A 231 10.28 -3.16 -15.98
C ARG A 231 8.93 -2.67 -16.48
N ILE A 232 8.63 -1.38 -16.34
CA ILE A 232 7.42 -0.74 -16.93
C ILE A 232 7.34 -0.83 -18.45
N LYS A 233 8.42 -1.24 -19.13
CA LYS A 233 8.42 -1.46 -20.58
C LYS A 233 8.16 -2.92 -20.96
N ASP A 234 8.07 -3.83 -19.99
CA ASP A 234 7.78 -5.25 -20.24
C ASP A 234 6.25 -5.47 -20.23
N PRO A 235 5.62 -5.67 -21.41
CA PRO A 235 4.17 -5.83 -21.50
C PRO A 235 3.68 -7.09 -20.77
N ASN A 236 4.49 -8.15 -20.68
CA ASN A 236 4.11 -9.39 -20.01
C ASN A 236 4.04 -9.19 -18.49
N ILE A 237 5.01 -8.47 -17.92
CA ILE A 237 5.01 -8.12 -16.50
C ILE A 237 3.82 -7.21 -16.20
N ILE A 238 3.61 -6.17 -16.99
CA ILE A 238 2.46 -5.27 -16.85
C ILE A 238 1.15 -6.05 -16.89
N ALA A 239 0.96 -6.95 -17.86
CA ALA A 239 -0.25 -7.76 -17.98
C ALA A 239 -0.48 -8.65 -16.74
N LYS A 240 0.57 -9.30 -16.24
CA LYS A 240 0.50 -10.09 -15.00
C LYS A 240 0.11 -9.22 -13.80
N CYS A 241 0.73 -8.06 -13.64
CA CYS A 241 0.42 -7.13 -12.56
C CYS A 241 -1.01 -6.62 -12.66
N LYS A 242 -1.46 -6.20 -13.85
CA LYS A 242 -2.85 -5.81 -14.11
C LYS A 242 -3.82 -6.92 -13.71
N ASN A 243 -3.56 -8.18 -14.07
CA ASN A 243 -4.43 -9.29 -13.69
C ASN A 243 -4.53 -9.47 -12.17
N VAL A 244 -3.43 -9.29 -11.43
CA VAL A 244 -3.45 -9.32 -9.95
C VAL A 244 -4.27 -8.15 -9.40
N LEU A 245 -4.06 -6.94 -9.92
CA LEU A 245 -4.77 -5.73 -9.46
C LEU A 245 -6.27 -5.76 -9.79
N TYR A 246 -6.64 -6.27 -10.96
CA TYR A 246 -8.04 -6.34 -11.40
C TYR A 246 -8.77 -7.53 -10.80
N SER A 247 -8.13 -8.70 -10.64
CA SER A 247 -8.77 -9.88 -10.02
C SER A 247 -9.25 -9.62 -8.59
N GLN A 248 -8.55 -8.75 -7.84
CA GLN A 248 -9.00 -8.29 -6.52
C GLN A 248 -10.35 -7.57 -6.55
N ASN A 249 -10.69 -6.85 -7.62
CA ASN A 249 -12.00 -6.19 -7.73
C ASN A 249 -13.13 -7.16 -8.08
N TYR A 250 -12.84 -8.31 -8.71
CA TYR A 250 -13.88 -9.24 -9.17
C TYR A 250 -14.37 -10.21 -8.09
N HIS A 251 -13.63 -10.44 -7.00
CA HIS A 251 -14.09 -11.31 -5.91
C HIS A 251 -15.44 -10.87 -5.33
N GLY A 252 -15.66 -9.56 -5.19
CA GLY A 252 -16.95 -9.01 -4.77
C GLY A 252 -18.07 -9.29 -5.79
N ILE A 253 -17.79 -9.13 -7.08
CA ILE A 253 -18.76 -9.39 -8.16
C ILE A 253 -19.11 -10.88 -8.21
N TYR A 254 -18.13 -11.77 -8.14
CA TYR A 254 -18.37 -13.21 -8.10
C TYR A 254 -19.15 -13.63 -6.84
N PHE A 255 -18.87 -13.02 -5.69
CA PHE A 255 -19.63 -13.26 -4.48
C PHE A 255 -21.09 -12.80 -4.60
N ILE A 256 -21.33 -11.62 -5.18
CA ILE A 256 -22.69 -11.12 -5.45
C ILE A 256 -23.42 -12.03 -6.45
N LEU A 257 -22.77 -12.42 -7.54
CA LEU A 257 -23.33 -13.35 -8.52
C LEU A 257 -23.65 -14.71 -7.89
N PHE A 258 -22.76 -15.22 -7.03
CA PHE A 258 -22.98 -16.45 -6.28
C PHE A 258 -24.19 -16.33 -5.33
N LEU A 259 -24.30 -15.25 -4.57
CA LEU A 259 -25.46 -14.99 -3.71
C LEU A 259 -26.76 -14.90 -4.51
N PHE A 260 -26.72 -14.25 -5.68
CA PHE A 260 -27.88 -14.15 -6.58
C PHE A 260 -28.29 -15.53 -7.14
N LEU A 261 -27.33 -16.33 -7.62
CA LEU A 261 -27.54 -17.70 -8.06
C LEU A 261 -28.12 -18.58 -6.94
N PHE A 262 -27.59 -18.45 -5.73
CA PHE A 262 -28.08 -19.17 -4.55
C PHE A 262 -29.53 -18.79 -4.23
N LEU A 263 -29.88 -17.50 -4.29
CA LEU A 263 -31.25 -17.02 -4.10
C LEU A 263 -32.20 -17.59 -5.17
N LEU A 264 -31.78 -17.61 -6.44
CA LEU A 264 -32.56 -18.22 -7.53
C LEU A 264 -32.84 -19.70 -7.26
N ILE A 265 -31.85 -20.47 -6.80
CA ILE A 265 -32.01 -21.88 -6.44
C ILE A 265 -33.08 -22.05 -5.34
N ILE A 266 -33.03 -21.22 -4.28
CA ILE A 266 -34.04 -21.24 -3.21
C ILE A 266 -35.44 -20.98 -3.77
N ILE A 267 -35.60 -19.97 -4.64
CA ILE A 267 -36.88 -19.64 -5.27
C ILE A 267 -37.38 -20.81 -6.13
N PHE A 268 -36.52 -21.43 -6.92
CA PHE A 268 -36.87 -22.60 -7.72
C PHE A 268 -37.31 -23.78 -6.85
N CYS A 269 -36.57 -24.10 -5.78
CA CYS A 269 -36.93 -25.15 -4.83
C CYS A 269 -38.28 -24.88 -4.15
N TYR A 270 -38.54 -23.62 -3.75
CA TYR A 270 -39.81 -23.22 -3.16
C TYR A 270 -40.99 -23.37 -4.14
N CYS A 271 -40.83 -22.88 -5.37
CA CYS A 271 -41.83 -23.00 -6.42
C CYS A 271 -42.09 -24.47 -6.78
N TYR A 272 -41.05 -25.29 -6.87
CA TYR A 272 -41.16 -26.73 -7.12
C TYR A 272 -41.91 -27.44 -6.00
N ASN A 273 -41.57 -27.17 -4.73
CA ASN A 273 -42.26 -27.74 -3.57
C ASN A 273 -43.74 -27.32 -3.54
N LYS A 274 -44.06 -26.04 -3.81
CA LYS A 274 -45.45 -25.55 -3.89
C LYS A 274 -46.23 -26.25 -5.01
N LYS A 275 -45.61 -26.46 -6.17
CA LYS A 275 -46.21 -27.20 -7.29
C LYS A 275 -46.42 -28.68 -6.92
N MET A 276 -45.43 -29.33 -6.30
CA MET A 276 -45.52 -30.71 -5.83
C MET A 276 -46.62 -30.90 -4.77
N LYS A 277 -46.74 -29.98 -3.79
CA LYS A 277 -47.86 -30.00 -2.83
C LYS A 277 -49.22 -29.96 -3.52
N LYS A 278 -49.36 -29.16 -4.59
CA LYS A 278 -50.59 -29.11 -5.40
C LYS A 278 -50.87 -30.43 -6.12
N TYR A 279 -49.84 -31.12 -6.64
CA TYR A 279 -49.99 -32.45 -7.26
C TYR A 279 -50.34 -33.53 -6.24
N ILE A 280 -49.66 -33.58 -5.09
CA ILE A 280 -49.95 -34.53 -4.01
C ILE A 280 -51.38 -34.35 -3.51
N HIS A 281 -51.84 -33.11 -3.34
CA HIS A 281 -53.23 -32.84 -2.95
C HIS A 281 -54.24 -33.35 -3.99
N LYS A 282 -53.99 -33.13 -5.29
CA LYS A 282 -54.84 -33.69 -6.36
C LYS A 282 -54.88 -35.21 -6.36
N LEU A 283 -53.72 -35.87 -6.18
CA LEU A 283 -53.61 -37.33 -6.07
C LEU A 283 -54.42 -37.86 -4.87
N PHE A 284 -54.30 -37.19 -3.71
CA PHE A 284 -55.03 -37.56 -2.50
C PHE A 284 -56.55 -37.42 -2.67
N VAL A 285 -57.02 -36.33 -3.29
CA VAL A 285 -58.44 -36.12 -3.61
C VAL A 285 -58.96 -37.16 -4.61
N PHE A 286 -58.15 -37.54 -5.61
CA PHE A 286 -58.50 -38.59 -6.56
C PHE A 286 -58.63 -39.96 -5.89
N TYR A 287 -57.67 -40.31 -5.02
CA TYR A 287 -57.70 -41.59 -4.30
C TYR A 287 -58.92 -41.71 -3.39
N LYS A 288 -59.23 -40.66 -2.62
CA LYS A 288 -60.39 -40.62 -1.71
C LYS A 288 -61.74 -40.74 -2.44
N LYS A 289 -61.82 -40.37 -3.73
CA LYS A 289 -63.05 -40.54 -4.52
C LYS A 289 -63.25 -41.96 -5.05
N ASN A 290 -62.19 -42.77 -5.10
CA ASN A 290 -62.20 -44.11 -5.70
C ASN A 290 -62.10 -45.23 -4.65
N THR A 291 -62.16 -44.89 -3.37
CA THR A 291 -62.29 -45.78 -2.21
C THR A 291 -63.59 -45.46 -1.49
#